data_AF-A0A7H1MYU0-F1
#
_entry.id   AF-A0A7H1MYU0-F1
#
_cell.length_a   1.000
_cell.length_b   1.000
_cell.length_c   1.000
_cell.angle_alpha   90.00
_cell.angle_beta   90.00
_cell.angle_gamma   90.00
#
_symmetry.space_group_name_H-M   'P 1'
#
loop_
_entity.id
_entity.type
_entity.pdbx_description
1 polymer ?
#
loop_
_entity_poly.entity_id
_entity_poly.type
_entity_poly.pdbx_seq_one_letter_code
_entity_poly.pdbx_strand_id
1 'polypeptide(L)'
;MTVPAQASPTQAAEGRSKDRPAPQRRPESAAVESKEIEPSQVAECAWTGKRVVSLLTRDDAMSAGDFMPFYLRFGCPEAHVGKTFGCVVRNDETAPNDVLAERIEKCWANPDTRFPKLASEPKADAPAPAAAPVAPAKSQGPANN
;
A
#
# COMPACT_ATOMS: atom_id res chain seq x y z
N MET A 1 -18.07 16.22 63.09
CA MET A 1 -17.13 16.36 64.22
C MET A 1 -15.72 16.36 63.64
N THR A 2 -15.04 17.49 63.73
CA THR A 2 -13.62 17.68 63.32
C THR A 2 -12.73 17.45 64.53
N VAL A 3 -11.69 16.62 64.41
CA VAL A 3 -10.41 16.71 65.16
C VAL A 3 -9.34 15.81 64.48
N PRO A 4 -8.02 16.01 64.70
CA PRO A 4 -7.06 16.29 63.62
C PRO A 4 -5.76 15.44 63.71
N ALA A 5 -4.76 15.86 62.92
CA ALA A 5 -3.32 15.85 63.21
C ALA A 5 -2.54 14.52 63.26
N GLN A 6 -1.50 14.50 62.44
CA GLN A 6 -0.44 13.50 62.36
C GLN A 6 0.51 13.54 63.55
N ALA A 7 1.10 12.38 63.88
CA ALA A 7 2.43 12.28 64.47
C ALA A 7 3.05 10.92 64.09
N SER A 8 4.16 10.95 63.33
CA SER A 8 5.07 9.82 63.16
C SER A 8 6.11 9.82 64.29
N PRO A 9 6.58 8.64 64.74
CA PRO A 9 7.91 8.50 65.29
C PRO A 9 8.84 7.88 64.24
N THR A 10 9.88 8.65 63.91
CA THR A 10 11.16 8.19 63.39
C THR A 10 11.72 7.04 64.23
N GLN A 11 12.15 5.96 63.59
CA GLN A 11 13.20 5.11 64.13
C GLN A 11 14.29 4.96 63.06
N ALA A 12 15.46 5.49 63.42
CA ALA A 12 16.68 5.46 62.65
C ALA A 12 17.51 4.20 62.98
N ALA A 13 18.57 4.04 62.17
CA ALA A 13 19.75 3.19 62.30
C ALA A 13 19.67 1.84 61.54
N GLU A 14 20.18 1.78 60.30
CA GLU A 14 21.60 1.73 59.90
C GLU A 14 22.07 0.27 59.72
N GLY A 15 22.03 -0.18 58.47
CA GLY A 15 22.71 -1.36 57.98
C GLY A 15 23.51 -0.98 56.74
N ARG A 16 24.79 -0.65 56.94
CA ARG A 16 25.71 -0.32 55.86
C ARG A 16 26.23 -1.60 55.21
N SER A 17 26.02 -1.70 53.90
CA SER A 17 27.07 -1.80 52.87
C SER A 17 26.86 -2.90 51.82
N LYS A 18 27.09 -2.49 50.56
CA LYS A 18 27.42 -3.26 49.34
C LYS A 18 26.26 -4.02 48.68
N ASP A 19 25.57 -3.34 47.76
CA ASP A 19 25.75 -3.57 46.32
C ASP A 19 24.97 -2.49 45.55
N ARG A 20 25.62 -1.77 44.64
CA ARG A 20 25.02 -0.67 43.87
C ARG A 20 24.97 -1.08 42.40
N PRO A 21 23.81 -1.47 41.86
CA PRO A 21 23.54 -1.30 40.44
C PRO A 21 23.12 0.16 40.23
N ALA A 22 23.77 0.82 39.29
CA ALA A 22 23.45 2.19 38.89
C ALA A 22 21.97 2.33 38.50
N PRO A 23 21.32 3.50 38.71
CA PRO A 23 20.02 3.75 38.10
C PRO A 23 20.19 3.63 36.59
N GLN A 24 19.60 2.60 36.00
CA GLN A 24 19.54 2.45 34.55
C GLN A 24 18.97 3.75 34.00
N ARG A 25 19.78 4.43 33.17
CA ARG A 25 19.38 5.63 32.47
C ARG A 25 18.00 5.37 31.87
N ARG A 26 17.03 6.21 32.21
CA ARG A 26 15.84 6.42 31.37
C ARG A 26 16.35 6.46 29.93
N PRO A 27 15.77 5.71 28.97
CA PRO A 27 16.05 5.97 27.58
C PRO A 27 15.67 7.43 27.34
N GLU A 28 16.71 8.23 27.15
CA GLU A 28 16.65 9.59 26.66
C GLU A 28 15.70 9.54 25.46
N SER A 29 14.61 10.28 25.55
CA SER A 29 13.64 10.43 24.47
C SER A 29 14.41 10.66 23.20
N ALA A 30 14.40 9.66 22.29
CA ALA A 30 15.08 9.74 21.01
C ALA A 30 14.68 11.07 20.40
N ALA A 31 15.66 11.98 20.28
CA ALA A 31 15.48 13.22 19.58
C ALA A 31 15.04 12.83 18.18
N VAL A 32 13.74 12.99 17.92
CA VAL A 32 13.16 12.75 16.62
C VAL A 32 13.77 13.82 15.75
N GLU A 33 14.76 13.44 14.96
CA GLU A 33 15.29 14.29 13.89
C GLU A 33 14.08 14.66 13.05
N SER A 34 13.66 15.94 13.15
CA SER A 34 12.53 16.49 12.41
C SER A 34 12.90 16.55 10.94
N LYS A 35 12.92 15.39 10.30
CA LYS A 35 12.97 15.27 8.86
C LYS A 35 11.68 15.90 8.37
N GLU A 36 11.80 17.03 7.68
CA GLU A 36 10.66 17.75 7.08
C GLU A 36 9.81 16.71 6.34
N ILE A 37 8.63 16.42 6.89
CA ILE A 37 7.72 15.44 6.32
C ILE A 37 7.09 16.13 5.13
N GLU A 38 7.35 15.62 3.93
CA GLU A 38 6.64 16.05 2.72
C GLU A 38 5.12 16.08 3.00
N PRO A 39 4.38 17.10 2.54
CA PRO A 39 2.99 17.29 2.94
C PRO A 39 2.07 16.11 2.55
N SER A 40 2.45 15.30 1.55
CA SER A 40 1.71 14.07 1.21
C SER A 40 1.97 12.88 2.15
N GLN A 41 3.03 12.94 2.96
CA GLN A 41 3.46 11.86 3.86
C GLN A 41 2.91 12.03 5.28
N VAL A 42 2.16 13.11 5.55
CA VAL A 42 1.34 13.21 6.76
C VAL A 42 0.33 12.06 6.79
N ALA A 43 0.12 11.45 7.96
CA ALA A 43 -0.68 10.25 8.12
C ALA A 43 -2.09 10.37 7.50
N GLU A 44 -2.75 11.52 7.68
CA GLU A 44 -4.08 11.78 7.12
C GLU A 44 -4.08 11.84 5.59
N CYS A 45 -3.06 12.48 5.01
CA CYS A 45 -2.88 12.57 3.56
C CYS A 45 -2.59 11.19 2.98
N ALA A 46 -1.68 10.45 3.60
CA ALA A 46 -1.36 9.10 3.19
C ALA A 46 -2.57 8.17 3.28
N TRP A 47 -3.31 8.19 4.39
CA TRP A 47 -4.46 7.32 4.58
C TRP A 47 -5.58 7.63 3.57
N THR A 48 -5.99 8.89 3.49
CA THR A 48 -7.10 9.31 2.62
C THR A 48 -6.73 9.22 1.14
N GLY A 49 -5.52 9.66 0.78
CA GLY A 49 -5.07 9.65 -0.60
C GLY A 49 -4.84 8.25 -1.16
N LYS A 50 -4.25 7.33 -0.38
CA LYS A 50 -4.14 5.91 -0.79
C LYS A 50 -5.51 5.27 -0.96
N ARG A 51 -6.50 5.64 -0.14
CA ARG A 51 -7.89 5.18 -0.30
C ARG A 51 -8.50 5.65 -1.62
N VAL A 52 -8.33 6.93 -1.98
CA VAL A 52 -8.78 7.48 -3.27
C VAL A 52 -8.14 6.74 -4.44
N VAL A 53 -6.81 6.56 -4.43
CA VAL A 53 -6.09 5.83 -5.49
C VAL A 53 -6.57 4.40 -5.62
N SER A 54 -6.82 3.71 -4.49
CA SER A 54 -7.35 2.34 -4.51
C SER A 54 -8.74 2.24 -5.13
N LEU A 55 -9.60 3.24 -4.93
CA LEU A 55 -10.95 3.27 -5.51
C LEU A 55 -10.88 3.55 -7.02
N LEU A 56 -10.07 4.53 -7.43
CA LEU A 56 -9.84 4.84 -8.84
C LEU A 56 -9.25 3.65 -9.60
N THR A 57 -8.33 2.90 -9.01
CA THR A 57 -7.73 1.71 -9.65
C THR A 57 -8.73 0.56 -9.83
N ARG A 58 -9.85 0.58 -9.10
CA ARG A 58 -10.95 -0.40 -9.21
C ARG A 58 -12.16 0.15 -9.97
N ASP A 59 -11.97 1.27 -10.68
CA ASP A 59 -13.01 1.98 -11.44
C ASP A 59 -14.18 2.53 -10.60
N ASP A 60 -14.00 2.72 -9.29
CA ASP A 60 -15.02 3.30 -8.40
C ASP A 60 -14.81 4.82 -8.21
N ALA A 61 -15.07 5.57 -9.29
CA ALA A 61 -14.82 7.01 -9.34
C ALA A 61 -15.78 7.82 -8.46
N MET A 62 -17.02 7.36 -8.27
CA MET A 62 -17.99 8.06 -7.40
C MET A 62 -17.53 8.01 -5.94
N SER A 63 -17.21 6.81 -5.44
CA SER A 63 -16.68 6.68 -4.08
C SER A 63 -15.37 7.44 -3.92
N ALA A 64 -14.47 7.39 -4.91
CA ALA A 64 -13.23 8.16 -4.88
C ALA A 64 -13.50 9.68 -4.74
N GLY A 65 -14.51 10.19 -5.47
CA GLY A 65 -15.00 11.56 -5.37
C GLY A 65 -15.48 11.92 -3.96
N ASP A 66 -16.18 11.02 -3.27
CA ASP A 66 -16.67 11.24 -1.91
C ASP A 66 -15.54 11.37 -0.87
N PHE A 67 -14.37 10.76 -1.12
CA PHE A 67 -13.20 10.85 -0.22
C PHE A 67 -12.33 12.09 -0.46
N MET A 68 -12.35 12.69 -1.65
CA MET A 68 -11.50 13.84 -1.98
C MET A 68 -11.71 15.09 -1.11
N PRO A 69 -12.94 15.47 -0.72
CA PRO A 69 -13.15 16.59 0.19
C PRO A 69 -12.44 16.43 1.54
N PHE A 70 -12.32 15.21 2.06
CA PHE A 70 -11.56 14.95 3.28
C PHE A 70 -10.06 15.17 3.06
N TYR A 71 -9.53 14.65 1.95
CA TYR A 71 -8.13 14.83 1.57
C TYR A 71 -7.76 16.33 1.46
N LEU A 72 -8.61 17.11 0.78
CA LEU A 72 -8.40 18.56 0.63
C LEU A 72 -8.58 19.33 1.95
N ARG A 73 -9.48 18.88 2.83
CA ARG A 73 -9.70 19.51 4.15
C ARG A 73 -8.47 19.44 5.04
N PHE A 74 -7.66 18.39 4.93
CA PHE A 74 -6.39 18.25 5.65
C PHE A 74 -5.25 19.09 5.05
N GLY A 75 -5.50 19.82 3.96
CA GLY A 75 -4.46 20.60 3.26
C GLY A 75 -3.51 19.73 2.43
N CYS A 76 -3.92 18.50 2.10
CA CYS A 76 -3.08 17.57 1.37
C CYS A 76 -2.92 17.95 -0.11
N PRO A 77 -1.76 17.66 -0.74
CA PRO A 77 -1.48 18.08 -2.10
C PRO A 77 -2.24 17.23 -3.14
N GLU A 78 -3.23 17.81 -3.82
CA GLU A 78 -4.04 17.10 -4.83
C GLU A 78 -3.20 16.50 -5.96
N ALA A 79 -2.16 17.24 -6.40
CA ALA A 79 -1.24 16.79 -7.44
C ALA A 79 -0.56 15.45 -7.09
N HIS A 80 -0.37 15.13 -5.80
CA HIS A 80 0.24 13.88 -5.39
C HIS A 80 -0.68 12.68 -5.67
N VAL A 81 -2.00 12.82 -5.50
CA VAL A 81 -2.98 11.77 -5.82
C VAL A 81 -2.90 11.41 -7.30
N GLY A 82 -2.88 12.41 -8.19
CA GLY A 82 -2.77 12.20 -9.63
C GLY A 82 -1.45 11.55 -10.04
N LYS A 83 -0.32 11.98 -9.47
CA LYS A 83 1.00 11.38 -9.73
C LYS A 83 1.05 9.91 -9.27
N THR A 84 0.53 9.62 -8.08
CA THR A 84 0.50 8.28 -7.51
C THR A 84 -0.42 7.36 -8.32
N PHE A 85 -1.60 7.82 -8.73
CA PHE A 85 -2.48 7.07 -9.63
C PHE A 85 -1.77 6.75 -10.95
N GLY A 86 -1.10 7.74 -11.55
CA GLY A 86 -0.30 7.53 -12.76
C GLY A 86 0.82 6.49 -12.55
N CYS A 87 1.45 6.44 -11.38
CA CYS A 87 2.40 5.38 -11.03
C CYS A 87 1.75 4.01 -10.99
N VAL A 88 0.59 3.88 -10.35
CA VAL A 88 -0.11 2.60 -10.22
C VAL A 88 -0.53 2.06 -11.59
N VAL A 89 -1.12 2.92 -12.45
CA VAL A 89 -1.56 2.55 -13.80
C VAL A 89 -0.40 2.16 -14.70
N ARG A 90 0.74 2.88 -14.66
CA ARG A 90 1.92 2.53 -15.48
C ARG A 90 2.55 1.19 -15.14
N ASN A 91 2.23 0.64 -13.97
CA ASN A 91 2.78 -0.61 -13.47
C ASN A 91 1.68 -1.69 -13.33
N ASP A 92 0.52 -1.50 -13.98
CA ASP A 92 -0.63 -2.40 -13.90
C ASP A 92 -0.34 -3.83 -14.36
N GLU A 93 0.49 -3.99 -15.40
CA GLU A 93 0.91 -5.28 -15.98
C GLU A 93 1.78 -6.17 -15.06
N THR A 94 2.10 -5.75 -13.83
CA THR A 94 2.97 -6.50 -12.90
C THR A 94 2.18 -7.40 -11.93
N ALA A 95 1.89 -8.65 -12.32
CA ALA A 95 1.30 -9.71 -11.47
C ALA A 95 -0.14 -9.42 -10.95
N PRO A 96 -0.92 -10.45 -10.54
CA PRO A 96 -2.35 -10.30 -10.28
C PRO A 96 -2.65 -9.36 -9.09
N ASN A 97 -3.91 -8.90 -9.04
CA ASN A 97 -4.50 -7.89 -8.14
C ASN A 97 -4.10 -7.94 -6.65
N ASP A 98 -3.57 -9.08 -6.22
CA ASP A 98 -3.15 -9.48 -4.89
C ASP A 98 -2.08 -8.57 -4.27
N VAL A 99 -1.40 -7.74 -5.08
CA VAL A 99 -0.36 -6.79 -4.65
C VAL A 99 -0.74 -5.32 -4.86
N LEU A 100 -2.01 -5.00 -5.14
CA LEU A 100 -2.43 -3.61 -5.40
C LEU A 100 -2.13 -2.68 -4.22
N ALA A 101 -2.40 -3.11 -2.99
CA ALA A 101 -2.13 -2.32 -1.80
C ALA A 101 -0.62 -1.99 -1.67
N GLU A 102 0.25 -2.97 -1.84
CA GLU A 102 1.70 -2.77 -1.78
C GLU A 102 2.22 -1.87 -2.91
N ARG A 103 1.63 -1.99 -4.12
CA ARG A 103 1.94 -1.11 -5.24
C ARG A 103 1.55 0.33 -4.94
N ILE A 104 0.36 0.55 -4.37
CA ILE A 104 -0.10 1.86 -3.95
C ILE A 104 0.85 2.44 -2.88
N GLU A 105 1.25 1.66 -1.88
CA GLU A 105 2.21 2.12 -0.85
C GLU A 105 3.54 2.58 -1.47
N LYS A 106 4.12 1.77 -2.38
CA LYS A 106 5.37 2.12 -3.07
C LYS A 106 5.22 3.33 -3.98
N CYS A 107 4.14 3.42 -4.75
CA CYS A 107 3.84 4.56 -5.61
C CYS A 107 3.53 5.84 -4.80
N TRP A 108 2.95 5.72 -3.60
CA TRP A 108 2.71 6.85 -2.71
C TRP A 108 4.02 7.39 -2.12
N ALA A 109 4.92 6.50 -1.71
CA ALA A 109 6.25 6.89 -1.24
C ALA A 109 7.07 7.56 -2.36
N ASN A 110 6.97 7.05 -3.60
CA ASN A 110 7.65 7.61 -4.76
C ASN A 110 6.81 7.45 -6.05
N PRO A 111 6.17 8.52 -6.56
CA PRO A 111 5.35 8.46 -7.77
C PRO A 111 6.13 8.19 -9.07
N ASP A 112 7.45 8.22 -9.04
CA ASP A 112 8.31 7.87 -10.18
C ASP A 112 8.74 6.39 -10.18
N THR A 113 8.26 5.60 -9.20
CA THR A 113 8.59 4.18 -9.08
C THR A 113 8.27 3.41 -10.36
N ARG A 114 9.24 2.60 -10.79
CA ARG A 114 9.12 1.63 -11.88
C ARG A 114 9.28 0.24 -11.31
N PHE A 115 8.32 -0.63 -11.58
CA PHE A 115 8.37 -2.01 -11.16
C PHE A 115 8.97 -2.86 -12.28
N PRO A 116 9.74 -3.91 -11.96
CA PRO A 116 10.18 -4.86 -12.97
C PRO A 116 8.96 -5.48 -13.65
N LYS A 117 8.84 -5.33 -14.98
CA LYS A 117 7.83 -6.02 -15.76
C LYS A 117 8.10 -7.52 -15.62
N LEU A 118 7.10 -8.32 -15.23
CA LEU A 118 7.23 -9.77 -15.36
C LEU A 118 7.42 -10.03 -16.86
N ALA A 119 8.54 -10.65 -17.21
CA ALA A 119 8.75 -11.14 -18.56
C ALA A 119 7.57 -12.06 -18.87
N SER A 120 6.75 -11.68 -19.86
CA SER A 120 5.77 -12.59 -20.42
C SER A 120 6.54 -13.82 -20.87
N GLU A 121 6.25 -14.98 -20.28
CA GLU A 121 6.76 -16.24 -20.83
C GLU A 121 6.37 -16.26 -22.32
N PRO A 122 7.31 -16.62 -23.22
CA PRO A 122 6.98 -16.71 -24.64
C PRO A 122 5.81 -17.67 -24.78
N LYS A 123 4.69 -17.15 -25.29
CA LYS A 123 3.53 -17.94 -25.66
C LYS A 123 4.03 -18.99 -26.65
N ALA A 124 4.21 -20.23 -26.20
CA ALA A 124 4.59 -21.34 -27.05
C ALA A 124 3.64 -21.35 -28.25
N ASP A 125 4.21 -21.35 -29.45
CA ASP A 125 3.49 -21.43 -30.70
C ASP A 125 2.37 -22.46 -30.59
N ALA A 126 1.13 -21.99 -30.72
CA ALA A 126 0.00 -22.88 -30.88
C ALA A 126 0.28 -23.73 -32.12
N PRO A 127 0.20 -25.08 -32.05
CA PRO A 127 0.39 -25.90 -33.23
C PRO A 127 -0.65 -25.49 -34.28
N ALA A 128 -0.16 -25.31 -35.51
CA ALA A 128 -0.95 -24.94 -36.67
C ALA A 128 -2.22 -25.80 -36.77
N PRO A 129 -3.38 -25.23 -37.18
CA PRO A 129 -4.58 -26.02 -37.36
C PRO A 129 -4.31 -27.12 -38.39
N ALA A 130 -4.50 -28.37 -37.97
CA ALA A 130 -4.44 -29.52 -38.86
C ALA A 130 -5.43 -29.30 -40.01
N ALA A 131 -4.91 -29.41 -41.24
CA ALA A 131 -5.68 -29.27 -42.47
C ALA A 131 -6.92 -30.17 -42.45
N ALA A 132 -8.08 -29.57 -42.72
CA ALA A 132 -9.30 -30.32 -43.00
C ALA A 132 -9.08 -31.23 -44.22
N PRO A 133 -9.50 -32.50 -44.20
CA PRO A 133 -9.43 -33.34 -45.38
C PRO A 133 -10.41 -32.82 -46.44
N VAL A 134 -9.84 -32.44 -47.59
CA VAL A 134 -10.57 -32.17 -48.84
C VAL A 134 -11.21 -33.48 -49.31
N ALA A 135 -12.54 -33.55 -49.34
CA ALA A 135 -13.25 -34.61 -50.07
C ALA A 135 -13.48 -34.16 -51.52
N PRO A 136 -13.19 -35.01 -52.53
CA PRO A 136 -13.17 -34.60 -53.93
C PRO A 136 -14.57 -34.52 -54.55
N ALA A 137 -14.69 -33.64 -55.54
CA ALA A 137 -15.90 -33.40 -56.31
C ALA A 137 -15.98 -34.27 -57.59
N LYS A 138 -17.18 -34.81 -57.82
CA LYS A 138 -17.85 -35.22 -59.09
C LYS A 138 -17.46 -36.53 -59.79
N SER A 139 -18.50 -37.30 -60.12
CA SER A 139 -18.70 -37.87 -61.46
C SER A 139 -20.19 -38.09 -61.75
N GLN A 140 -20.65 -37.58 -62.89
CA GLN A 140 -21.98 -37.73 -63.45
C GLN A 140 -22.11 -39.02 -64.28
N GLY A 141 -23.33 -39.56 -64.36
CA GLY A 141 -23.88 -40.33 -65.50
C GLY A 141 -24.21 -41.81 -65.23
N PRO A 142 -25.06 -42.49 -66.03
CA PRO A 142 -26.02 -42.01 -67.05
C PRO A 142 -27.48 -42.52 -66.84
N ALA A 143 -28.37 -42.19 -67.77
CA ALA A 143 -29.81 -42.46 -67.81
C ALA A 143 -30.24 -43.91 -68.14
N ASN A 144 -31.51 -44.24 -67.80
CA ASN A 144 -32.50 -45.15 -68.45
C ASN A 144 -33.15 -46.17 -67.50
N ASN A 145 -34.47 -46.08 -67.25
CA ASN A 145 -35.57 -46.68 -68.03
C ASN A 145 -36.91 -46.25 -67.39
#